data_AF-A0A3B0WLR0-F1
#
_entry.id   AF-A0A3B0WLR0-F1
#
_cell.length_a   1.000
_cell.length_b   1.000
_cell.length_c   1.000
_cell.angle_alpha   90.00
_cell.angle_beta   90.00
_cell.angle_gamma   90.00
#
_symmetry.space_group_name_H-M   'P 1'
#
loop_
_entity.id
_entity.type
_entity.pdbx_description
1 polymer ?
#
loop_
_entity_poly.entity_id
_entity_poly.type
_entity_poly.pdbx_seq_one_letter_code
_entity_poly.pdbx_strand_id
1 'polypeptide(L)'
;MYDDTLNVWTNGHHVGYLWRNERKEIGFQYAEEWLENTVRFPISKTLPLKTEAYEPGAENHIAHHYFANLLPEANSRIRICREKKISVDNDFELLRAIGGECAGALSILCDEPHEVKPHYRQLSDTDLTELLVKRNPSAVVEANDNPPRLSLAGAQDKTPVKYQDGIFYIPLDNAISTHILKYQLRDIKHVPANETITMWTADELKLDICEIDYYTHGDESFT
;
A
#
# COMPACT_ATOMS: atom_id res chain seq x y z
N MET A 1 12.02 8.29 -26.16
CA MET A 1 11.44 7.11 -25.49
C MET A 1 12.40 6.78 -24.37
N TYR A 2 11.98 6.88 -23.12
CA TYR A 2 12.85 6.55 -21.98
C TYR A 2 13.00 5.02 -21.94
N ASP A 3 14.21 4.50 -21.79
CA ASP A 3 14.47 3.05 -21.85
C ASP A 3 13.89 2.26 -20.65
N ASP A 4 13.43 2.98 -19.61
CA ASP A 4 12.98 2.37 -18.36
C ASP A 4 11.74 3.08 -17.80
N THR A 5 10.56 2.55 -18.15
CA THR A 5 9.25 3.11 -17.79
C THR A 5 8.40 2.14 -16.98
N LEU A 6 7.56 2.69 -16.09
CA LEU A 6 6.46 1.97 -15.43
C LEU A 6 5.13 2.62 -15.81
N ASN A 7 4.07 1.82 -15.87
CA ASN A 7 2.72 2.26 -16.15
C ASN A 7 1.93 2.42 -14.85
N VAL A 8 1.15 3.49 -14.74
CA VAL A 8 0.25 3.77 -13.63
C VAL A 8 -1.17 3.44 -14.06
N TRP A 9 -1.88 2.66 -13.26
CA TRP A 9 -3.22 2.15 -13.55
C TRP A 9 -4.20 2.44 -12.42
N THR A 10 -5.48 2.61 -12.73
CA THR A 10 -6.56 2.66 -11.75
C THR A 10 -7.82 2.01 -12.29
N ASN A 11 -8.40 1.06 -11.57
CA ASN A 11 -9.64 0.36 -11.98
C ASN A 11 -9.63 -0.14 -13.45
N GLY A 12 -8.48 -0.64 -13.92
CA GLY A 12 -8.31 -1.10 -15.32
C GLY A 12 -8.07 0.01 -16.35
N HIS A 13 -8.09 1.28 -15.96
CA HIS A 13 -7.72 2.41 -16.82
C HIS A 13 -6.24 2.73 -16.67
N HIS A 14 -5.57 2.92 -17.78
CA HIS A 14 -4.21 3.42 -17.80
C HIS A 14 -4.21 4.94 -17.56
N VAL A 15 -3.46 5.37 -16.55
CA VAL A 15 -3.44 6.74 -16.02
C VAL A 15 -2.24 7.52 -16.55
N GLY A 16 -1.09 6.87 -16.73
CA GLY A 16 0.12 7.56 -17.13
C GLY A 16 1.39 6.75 -16.93
N TYR A 17 2.51 7.41 -17.17
CA TYR A 17 3.83 6.80 -17.23
C TYR A 17 4.74 7.38 -16.17
N LEU A 18 5.58 6.53 -15.58
CA LEU A 18 6.71 6.90 -14.74
C LEU A 18 8.02 6.54 -15.43
N TRP A 19 9.02 7.37 -15.23
CA TRP A 19 10.40 7.10 -15.60
C TRP A 19 11.33 7.69 -14.55
N ARG A 20 12.61 7.34 -14.62
CA ARG A 20 13.64 7.95 -13.79
C ARG A 20 14.75 8.59 -14.62
N ASN A 21 15.40 9.60 -14.06
CA ASN A 21 16.65 10.13 -14.62
C ASN A 21 17.89 9.42 -14.02
N GLU A 22 19.09 9.83 -14.44
CA GLU A 22 20.36 9.29 -13.93
C GLU A 22 20.56 9.49 -12.42
N ARG A 23 19.87 10.48 -11.84
CA ARG A 23 19.88 10.77 -10.40
C ARG A 23 18.84 9.95 -9.62
N LYS A 24 18.13 9.02 -10.29
CA LYS A 24 17.04 8.19 -9.73
C LYS A 24 15.81 8.99 -9.30
N GLU A 25 15.69 10.24 -9.74
CA GLU A 25 14.50 11.06 -9.52
C GLU A 25 13.41 10.60 -10.47
N ILE A 26 12.16 10.59 -9.99
CA ILE A 26 11.01 10.07 -10.74
C ILE A 26 10.31 11.22 -11.45
N GLY A 27 10.02 11.01 -12.73
CA GLY A 27 9.13 11.85 -13.52
C GLY A 27 7.79 11.15 -13.76
N PHE A 28 6.76 11.93 -14.09
CA PHE A 28 5.41 11.42 -14.34
C PHE A 28 4.71 12.17 -15.47
N GLN A 29 3.98 11.47 -16.31
CA GLN A 29 3.14 12.07 -17.36
C GLN A 29 1.81 11.33 -17.42
N TYR A 30 0.71 12.09 -17.48
CA TYR A 30 -0.61 11.53 -17.73
C TYR A 30 -0.71 10.95 -19.15
N ALA A 31 -1.35 9.79 -19.28
CA ALA A 31 -1.67 9.22 -20.58
C ALA A 31 -2.75 10.07 -21.26
N GLU A 32 -2.66 10.21 -22.58
CA GLU A 32 -3.64 10.96 -23.38
C GLU A 32 -5.06 10.39 -23.18
N GLU A 33 -5.18 9.07 -23.20
CA GLU A 33 -6.44 8.36 -22.95
C GLU A 33 -7.02 8.63 -21.56
N TRP A 34 -6.20 8.89 -20.53
CA TRP A 34 -6.69 9.30 -19.22
C TRP A 34 -7.19 10.74 -19.23
N LEU A 35 -6.48 11.63 -19.92
CA LEU A 35 -6.87 13.03 -20.07
C LEU A 35 -8.17 13.19 -20.86
N GLU A 36 -8.52 12.23 -21.71
CA GLU A 36 -9.78 12.20 -22.45
C GLU A 36 -10.90 11.43 -21.74
N ASN A 37 -10.54 10.54 -20.79
CA ASN A 37 -11.49 9.70 -20.07
C ASN A 37 -12.54 10.54 -19.31
N THR A 38 -13.78 10.06 -19.29
CA THR A 38 -14.91 10.69 -18.58
C THR A 38 -14.85 10.53 -17.06
N VAL A 39 -14.21 9.47 -16.57
CA VAL A 39 -14.04 9.20 -15.12
C VAL A 39 -12.70 9.70 -14.58
N ARG A 40 -11.99 10.52 -15.35
CA ARG A 40 -10.65 11.00 -14.99
C ARG A 40 -10.63 11.86 -13.74
N PHE A 41 -9.54 11.77 -13.00
CA PHE A 41 -9.25 12.61 -11.84
C PHE A 41 -7.74 12.85 -11.73
N PRO A 42 -7.31 13.98 -11.12
CA PRO A 42 -5.91 14.17 -10.79
C PRO A 42 -5.50 13.22 -9.66
N ILE A 43 -4.38 12.50 -9.82
CA ILE A 43 -3.90 11.53 -8.81
C ILE A 43 -3.49 12.20 -7.49
N SER A 44 -3.18 13.49 -7.53
CA SER A 44 -2.90 14.32 -6.36
C SER A 44 -3.34 15.76 -6.61
N LYS A 45 -3.66 16.48 -5.54
CA LYS A 45 -3.79 17.95 -5.59
C LYS A 45 -2.50 18.63 -6.09
N THR A 46 -1.36 18.00 -5.84
CA THR A 46 -0.03 18.46 -6.29
C THR A 46 0.32 18.01 -7.71
N LEU A 47 -0.45 17.09 -8.30
CA LEU A 47 -0.27 16.59 -9.66
C LEU A 47 -1.57 16.81 -10.44
N PRO A 48 -2.00 18.05 -10.70
CA PRO A 48 -3.20 18.33 -11.50
C PRO A 48 -3.11 17.75 -12.91
N LEU A 49 -4.25 17.48 -13.53
CA LEU A 49 -4.31 16.95 -14.90
C LEU A 49 -3.70 17.98 -15.88
N LYS A 50 -2.65 17.57 -16.58
CA LYS A 50 -2.01 18.34 -17.66
C LYS A 50 -1.35 17.39 -18.66
N THR A 51 -1.15 17.87 -19.89
CA THR A 51 -0.53 17.09 -20.97
C THR A 51 0.99 17.04 -20.81
N GLU A 52 1.59 18.10 -20.25
CA GLU A 52 3.02 18.19 -20.03
C GLU A 52 3.49 17.23 -18.94
N ALA A 53 4.68 16.67 -19.14
CA ALA A 53 5.36 15.88 -18.12
C ALA A 53 5.70 16.69 -16.86
N TYR A 54 5.58 16.04 -15.71
CA TYR A 54 6.29 16.40 -14.50
C TYR A 54 7.69 15.80 -14.59
N GLU A 55 8.63 16.58 -15.13
CA GLU A 55 10.00 16.11 -15.33
C GLU A 55 10.71 15.75 -14.02
N PRO A 56 11.61 14.75 -14.01
CA PRO A 56 12.41 14.40 -12.83
C PRO A 56 13.14 15.62 -12.25
N GLY A 57 12.95 15.89 -10.96
CA GLY A 57 13.54 17.03 -10.25
C GLY A 57 12.87 18.39 -10.52
N ALA A 58 11.90 18.47 -11.44
CA ALA A 58 11.13 19.69 -11.65
C ALA A 58 10.14 19.94 -10.52
N GLU A 59 9.68 21.20 -10.41
CA GLU A 59 8.63 21.61 -9.46
C GLU A 59 8.91 21.15 -8.02
N ASN A 60 10.18 21.21 -7.60
CA ASN A 60 10.63 20.71 -6.29
C ASN A 60 10.35 19.20 -6.08
N HIS A 61 10.73 18.39 -7.08
CA HIS A 61 10.66 16.92 -7.03
C HIS A 61 9.24 16.38 -6.77
N ILE A 62 8.21 17.10 -7.23
CA ILE A 62 6.80 16.85 -6.85
C ILE A 62 6.30 15.44 -7.21
N ALA A 63 6.67 14.95 -8.39
CA ALA A 63 6.35 13.59 -8.83
C ALA A 63 7.07 12.56 -7.95
N HIS A 64 8.38 12.73 -7.78
CA HIS A 64 9.19 11.85 -6.93
C HIS A 64 8.64 11.76 -5.51
N HIS A 65 8.33 12.88 -4.86
CA HIS A 65 7.76 12.88 -3.51
C HIS A 65 6.40 12.18 -3.45
N TYR A 66 5.52 12.41 -4.43
CA TYR A 66 4.22 11.74 -4.46
C TYR A 66 4.37 10.21 -4.53
N PHE A 67 5.17 9.70 -5.46
CA PHE A 67 5.32 8.26 -5.65
C PHE A 67 6.16 7.61 -4.55
N ALA A 68 7.16 8.30 -4.00
CA ALA A 68 7.94 7.81 -2.86
C ALA A 68 7.07 7.65 -1.60
N ASN A 69 6.07 8.52 -1.40
CA ASN A 69 5.12 8.43 -0.28
C ASN A 69 4.12 7.26 -0.39
N LEU A 70 4.06 6.57 -1.54
CA LEU A 70 3.29 5.33 -1.67
C LEU A 70 4.05 4.11 -1.12
N LEU A 71 5.36 4.26 -0.90
CA LEU A 71 6.23 3.17 -0.50
C LEU A 71 6.20 2.95 1.02
N PRO A 72 6.45 1.72 1.48
CA PRO A 72 6.63 1.44 2.90
C PRO A 72 7.81 2.22 3.49
N GLU A 73 7.72 2.53 4.78
CA GLU A 73 8.71 3.30 5.52
C GLU A 73 9.44 2.46 6.59
N ALA A 74 10.54 3.01 7.13
CA ALA A 74 11.27 2.45 8.26
C ALA A 74 11.66 0.96 8.08
N ASN A 75 11.37 0.12 9.08
CA ASN A 75 11.77 -1.28 9.11
C ASN A 75 11.16 -2.11 7.97
N SER A 76 9.94 -1.78 7.54
CA SER A 76 9.26 -2.46 6.45
C SER A 76 10.01 -2.26 5.12
N ARG A 77 10.45 -1.02 4.85
CA ARG A 77 11.31 -0.68 3.70
C ARG A 77 12.60 -1.48 3.69
N ILE A 78 13.33 -1.49 4.82
CA ILE A 78 14.60 -2.20 4.94
C ILE A 78 14.43 -3.70 4.67
N ARG A 79 13.36 -4.30 5.21
CA ARG A 79 13.02 -5.72 5.01
C ARG A 79 12.77 -6.02 3.53
N ILE A 80 11.88 -5.28 2.88
CA ILE A 80 11.53 -5.49 1.46
C ILE A 80 12.76 -5.28 0.57
N CYS A 81 13.55 -4.23 0.80
CA CYS A 81 14.78 -3.98 0.07
C CYS A 81 15.78 -5.13 0.20
N ARG A 82 15.92 -5.71 1.39
CA ARG A 82 16.79 -6.88 1.62
C ARG A 82 16.27 -8.13 0.89
N GLU A 83 14.97 -8.40 0.96
CA GLU A 83 14.33 -9.55 0.31
C GLU A 83 14.43 -9.47 -1.22
N LYS A 84 14.16 -8.29 -1.78
CA LYS A 84 14.18 -8.05 -3.23
C LYS A 84 15.57 -7.68 -3.77
N LYS A 85 16.58 -7.56 -2.91
CA LYS A 85 17.96 -7.12 -3.24
C LYS A 85 18.00 -5.74 -3.92
N ILE A 86 17.16 -4.82 -3.46
CA ILE A 86 17.04 -3.45 -3.95
C ILE A 86 17.78 -2.51 -2.98
N SER A 87 18.43 -1.47 -3.52
CA SER A 87 19.03 -0.42 -2.68
C SER A 87 17.93 0.34 -1.96
N VAL A 88 18.12 0.57 -0.64
CA VAL A 88 17.13 1.26 0.19
C VAL A 88 16.73 2.61 -0.36
N ASP A 89 17.64 3.33 -1.05
CA ASP A 89 17.40 4.67 -1.59
C ASP A 89 16.88 4.68 -3.04
N ASN A 90 16.49 3.52 -3.59
CA ASN A 90 16.01 3.42 -4.97
C ASN A 90 14.49 3.24 -5.03
N ASP A 91 13.77 4.34 -4.86
CA ASP A 91 12.30 4.34 -4.86
C ASP A 91 11.71 3.80 -6.16
N PHE A 92 12.31 4.09 -7.31
CA PHE A 92 11.81 3.60 -8.60
C PHE A 92 11.86 2.07 -8.72
N GLU A 93 12.95 1.43 -8.29
CA GLU A 93 13.01 -0.05 -8.26
C GLU A 93 12.09 -0.63 -7.19
N LEU A 94 11.90 0.07 -6.06
CA LEU A 94 10.95 -0.38 -5.06
C LEU A 94 9.52 -0.32 -5.61
N LEU A 95 9.14 0.76 -6.31
CA LEU A 95 7.87 0.84 -7.04
C LEU A 95 7.77 -0.23 -8.12
N ARG A 96 8.83 -0.57 -8.84
CA ARG A 96 8.78 -1.71 -9.77
C ARG A 96 8.45 -3.02 -9.04
N ALA A 97 9.06 -3.24 -7.88
CA ALA A 97 8.99 -4.52 -7.18
C ALA A 97 7.70 -4.74 -6.38
N ILE A 98 7.09 -3.67 -5.86
CA ILE A 98 5.90 -3.72 -5.00
C ILE A 98 4.79 -2.73 -5.44
N GLY A 99 4.94 -2.08 -6.59
CA GLY A 99 4.03 -1.05 -7.07
C GLY A 99 2.68 -1.54 -7.55
N GLY A 100 2.59 -2.81 -7.98
CA GLY A 100 1.32 -3.44 -8.29
C GLY A 100 0.37 -3.46 -7.10
N GLU A 101 0.96 -3.43 -5.90
CA GLU A 101 0.32 -3.50 -4.58
C GLU A 101 0.24 -2.13 -3.87
N CYS A 102 0.48 -1.02 -4.60
CA CYS A 102 0.56 0.33 -4.02
C CYS A 102 -0.72 0.81 -3.33
N ALA A 103 -0.53 1.83 -2.48
CA ALA A 103 -1.57 2.46 -1.71
C ALA A 103 -2.64 3.18 -2.55
N GLY A 104 -3.90 2.92 -2.22
CA GLY A 104 -5.06 3.57 -2.84
C GLY A 104 -5.49 2.94 -4.16
N ALA A 105 -6.06 3.76 -5.04
CA ALA A 105 -6.64 3.32 -6.30
C ALA A 105 -5.60 3.07 -7.42
N LEU A 106 -4.30 3.27 -7.14
CA LEU A 106 -3.25 3.18 -8.16
C LEU A 106 -2.47 1.86 -8.08
N SER A 107 -2.15 1.32 -9.25
CA SER A 107 -1.20 0.20 -9.43
C SER A 107 -0.09 0.63 -10.37
N ILE A 108 1.15 0.34 -10.02
CA ILE A 108 2.35 0.69 -10.79
C ILE A 108 3.00 -0.59 -11.28
N LEU A 109 3.02 -0.79 -12.60
CA LEU A 109 3.35 -2.06 -13.24
C LEU A 109 4.30 -1.85 -14.42
N CYS A 110 5.20 -2.80 -14.70
CA CYS A 110 5.98 -2.79 -15.94
C CYS A 110 5.07 -3.00 -17.16
N ASP A 111 4.13 -3.93 -17.05
CA ASP A 111 3.25 -4.37 -18.12
C ASP A 111 1.78 -4.08 -17.78
N GLU A 112 0.87 -4.44 -18.68
CA GLU A 112 -0.57 -4.37 -18.42
C GLU A 112 -0.96 -5.27 -17.22
N PRO A 113 -1.93 -4.84 -16.39
CA PRO A 113 -2.45 -5.66 -15.32
C PRO A 113 -3.04 -6.95 -15.89
N HIS A 114 -2.57 -8.09 -15.41
CA HIS A 114 -3.21 -9.37 -15.70
C HIS A 114 -4.49 -9.47 -14.88
N GLU A 115 -5.59 -9.87 -15.51
CA GLU A 115 -6.84 -10.17 -14.79
C GLU A 115 -6.65 -11.43 -13.95
N VAL A 116 -6.31 -11.25 -12.67
CA VAL A 116 -6.38 -12.32 -11.67
C VAL A 116 -7.68 -12.14 -10.90
N LYS A 117 -8.42 -13.25 -10.71
CA LYS A 117 -9.73 -13.20 -10.07
C LYS A 117 -9.56 -12.90 -8.58
N PRO A 118 -10.07 -11.75 -8.07
CA PRO A 118 -9.95 -11.42 -6.66
C PRO A 118 -10.69 -12.44 -5.81
N HIS A 119 -10.08 -12.83 -4.70
CA HIS A 119 -10.71 -13.76 -3.77
C HIS A 119 -10.26 -13.50 -2.33
N TYR A 120 -10.99 -14.10 -1.39
CA TYR A 120 -10.73 -13.99 0.04
C TYR A 120 -10.45 -15.38 0.58
N ARG A 121 -9.35 -15.53 1.33
CA ARG A 121 -9.04 -16.76 2.05
C ARG A 121 -9.26 -16.52 3.53
N GLN A 122 -10.01 -17.40 4.17
CA GLN A 122 -10.24 -17.33 5.61
C GLN A 122 -8.92 -17.61 6.35
N LEU A 123 -8.60 -16.79 7.35
CA LEU A 123 -7.48 -17.03 8.24
C LEU A 123 -7.91 -18.05 9.31
N SER A 124 -7.16 -19.15 9.41
CA SER A 124 -7.26 -20.05 10.56
C SER A 124 -6.60 -19.42 11.80
N ASP A 125 -6.82 -19.99 12.99
CA ASP A 125 -6.11 -19.57 14.20
C ASP A 125 -4.58 -19.67 14.04
N THR A 126 -4.12 -20.69 13.32
CA THR A 126 -2.69 -20.86 13.02
C THR A 126 -2.19 -19.76 12.09
N ASP A 127 -2.96 -19.44 11.04
CA ASP A 127 -2.61 -18.35 10.12
C ASP A 127 -2.59 -17.01 10.87
N LEU A 128 -3.58 -16.74 11.72
CA LEU A 128 -3.66 -15.51 12.50
C LEU A 128 -2.47 -15.38 13.46
N THR A 129 -2.11 -16.46 14.16
CA THR A 129 -0.90 -16.50 14.99
C THR A 129 0.35 -16.18 14.16
N GLU A 130 0.52 -16.84 13.01
CA GLU A 130 1.68 -16.62 12.15
C GLU A 130 1.75 -15.19 11.62
N LEU A 131 0.60 -14.62 11.23
CA LEU A 131 0.46 -13.25 10.77
C LEU A 131 0.84 -12.24 11.86
N LEU A 132 0.41 -12.45 13.11
CA LEU A 132 0.69 -11.55 14.24
C LEU A 132 2.16 -11.62 14.69
N VAL A 133 2.75 -12.82 14.71
CA VAL A 133 4.15 -13.01 15.10
C VAL A 133 5.12 -12.47 14.04
N LYS A 134 4.87 -12.80 12.76
CA LYS A 134 5.74 -12.36 11.65
C LYS A 134 5.49 -10.92 11.22
N ARG A 135 4.27 -10.40 11.45
CA ARG A 135 3.84 -9.03 11.10
C ARG A 135 4.02 -8.74 9.61
N ASN A 136 3.74 -9.73 8.80
CA ASN A 136 3.91 -9.70 7.37
C ASN A 136 2.78 -10.50 6.72
N PRO A 137 1.92 -9.89 5.89
CA PRO A 137 0.84 -10.61 5.23
C PRO A 137 1.36 -11.73 4.32
N SER A 138 2.53 -11.57 3.71
CA SER A 138 3.13 -12.61 2.87
C SER A 138 3.46 -13.90 3.63
N ALA A 139 3.45 -13.87 4.97
CA ALA A 139 3.65 -15.07 5.78
C ALA A 139 2.52 -16.08 5.69
N VAL A 140 1.31 -15.61 5.33
CA VAL A 140 0.09 -16.42 5.26
C VAL A 140 -0.44 -16.48 3.83
N VAL A 141 0.39 -16.20 2.83
CA VAL A 141 -0.01 -16.19 1.42
C VAL A 141 0.65 -17.38 0.74
N GLU A 142 -0.11 -18.13 -0.04
CA GLU A 142 0.40 -19.27 -0.79
C GLU A 142 1.23 -18.81 -2.00
N ALA A 143 2.13 -19.65 -2.50
CA ALA A 143 3.09 -19.26 -3.55
C ALA A 143 2.45 -18.83 -4.88
N ASN A 144 1.19 -19.21 -5.12
CA ASN A 144 0.47 -18.89 -6.36
C ASN A 144 -0.42 -17.64 -6.23
N ASP A 145 -0.61 -17.11 -5.02
CA ASP A 145 -1.46 -15.96 -4.77
C ASP A 145 -0.63 -14.70 -4.61
N ASN A 146 -1.16 -13.57 -5.09
CA ASN A 146 -0.57 -12.27 -4.78
C ASN A 146 -1.00 -11.84 -3.37
N PRO A 147 -0.06 -11.41 -2.51
CA PRO A 147 -0.39 -10.92 -1.18
C PRO A 147 -1.30 -9.68 -1.28
N PRO A 148 -2.00 -9.32 -0.20
CA PRO A 148 -2.83 -8.14 -0.21
C PRO A 148 -2.01 -6.87 -0.45
N ARG A 149 -2.62 -5.89 -1.12
CA ARG A 149 -2.03 -4.57 -1.37
C ARG A 149 -1.57 -3.92 -0.08
N LEU A 150 -0.27 -3.76 0.12
CA LEU A 150 0.32 -3.06 1.28
C LEU A 150 0.08 -1.55 1.15
N SER A 151 -1.18 -1.16 1.23
CA SER A 151 -1.72 0.14 0.83
C SER A 151 -1.62 1.22 1.92
N LEU A 152 -0.78 1.03 2.93
CA LEU A 152 -0.86 1.83 4.15
C LEU A 152 0.51 2.40 4.49
N ALA A 153 0.76 3.63 4.02
CA ALA A 153 1.91 4.43 4.42
C ALA A 153 2.02 4.57 5.95
N GLY A 154 3.23 4.80 6.44
CA GLY A 154 3.55 4.96 7.87
C GLY A 154 4.41 3.83 8.45
N ALA A 155 5.04 4.11 9.59
CA ALA A 155 6.11 3.29 10.15
C ALA A 155 5.66 2.03 10.90
N GLN A 156 4.39 1.95 11.34
CA GLN A 156 3.88 0.79 12.07
C GLN A 156 3.48 -0.32 11.10
N ASP A 157 4.01 -1.53 11.34
CA ASP A 157 3.59 -2.73 10.62
C ASP A 157 2.07 -2.91 10.77
N LYS A 158 1.40 -3.24 9.66
CA LYS A 158 -0.06 -3.44 9.59
C LYS A 158 -0.39 -4.28 8.37
N THR A 159 -1.56 -4.91 8.41
CA THR A 159 -2.06 -5.74 7.31
C THR A 159 -3.49 -5.37 6.97
N PRO A 160 -3.79 -5.08 5.70
CA PRO A 160 -5.16 -5.00 5.23
C PRO A 160 -5.85 -6.37 5.35
N VAL A 161 -7.03 -6.40 5.95
CA VAL A 161 -7.84 -7.62 6.09
C VAL A 161 -9.29 -7.34 5.70
N LYS A 162 -10.04 -8.40 5.42
CA LYS A 162 -11.50 -8.33 5.50
C LYS A 162 -11.93 -8.97 6.81
N TYR A 163 -12.70 -8.24 7.61
CA TYR A 163 -13.35 -8.75 8.80
C TYR A 163 -14.86 -8.79 8.56
N GLN A 164 -15.49 -9.94 8.79
CA GLN A 164 -16.91 -10.13 8.62
C GLN A 164 -17.41 -11.24 9.56
N ASP A 165 -18.48 -10.97 10.30
CA ASP A 165 -19.17 -11.96 11.15
C ASP A 165 -18.23 -12.68 12.15
N GLY A 166 -17.26 -11.96 12.72
CA GLY A 166 -16.30 -12.52 13.66
C GLY A 166 -15.07 -13.18 13.03
N ILE A 167 -14.99 -13.22 11.70
CA ILE A 167 -13.98 -13.99 10.96
C ILE A 167 -13.06 -13.04 10.18
N PHE A 168 -11.75 -13.30 10.27
CA PHE A 168 -10.73 -12.61 9.48
C PHE A 168 -10.44 -13.35 8.17
N TYR A 169 -10.31 -12.58 7.10
CA TYR A 169 -9.93 -13.05 5.77
C TYR A 169 -8.75 -12.23 5.25
N ILE A 170 -7.82 -12.91 4.58
CA ILE A 170 -6.77 -12.26 3.81
C ILE A 170 -7.31 -11.98 2.39
N PRO A 171 -7.29 -10.72 1.93
CA PRO A 171 -7.62 -10.41 0.54
C PRO A 171 -6.45 -10.81 -0.36
N LEU A 172 -6.73 -11.50 -1.46
CA LEU A 172 -5.75 -11.96 -2.43
C LEU A 172 -6.11 -11.44 -3.82
N ASP A 173 -5.09 -11.31 -4.68
CA ASP A 173 -5.28 -10.97 -6.10
C ASP A 173 -6.12 -9.71 -6.32
N ASN A 174 -5.77 -8.62 -5.62
CA ASN A 174 -6.47 -7.34 -5.65
C ASN A 174 -7.88 -7.33 -5.05
N ALA A 175 -8.23 -8.32 -4.23
CA ALA A 175 -9.44 -8.23 -3.43
C ALA A 175 -9.39 -7.03 -2.48
N ILE A 176 -10.51 -6.32 -2.37
CA ILE A 176 -10.61 -5.10 -1.58
C ILE A 176 -10.66 -5.48 -0.09
N SER A 177 -9.76 -4.92 0.72
CA SER A 177 -9.84 -5.04 2.17
C SER A 177 -10.91 -4.11 2.74
N THR A 178 -11.46 -4.46 3.90
CA THR A 178 -12.45 -3.62 4.60
C THR A 178 -11.90 -3.04 5.90
N HIS A 179 -10.83 -3.62 6.44
CA HIS A 179 -10.24 -3.24 7.72
C HIS A 179 -8.71 -3.18 7.63
N ILE A 180 -8.10 -2.51 8.61
CA ILE A 180 -6.66 -2.44 8.81
C ILE A 180 -6.35 -3.12 10.13
N LEU A 181 -5.66 -4.25 10.08
CA LEU A 181 -5.14 -4.91 11.28
C LEU A 181 -3.78 -4.29 11.64
N LYS A 182 -3.69 -3.66 12.81
CA LYS A 182 -2.45 -3.09 13.33
C LYS A 182 -1.85 -3.96 14.43
N TYR A 183 -0.58 -4.30 14.25
CA TYR A 183 0.14 -5.12 15.21
C TYR A 183 0.59 -4.32 16.43
N GLN A 184 0.74 -5.03 17.55
CA GLN A 184 1.57 -4.59 18.66
C GLN A 184 2.99 -4.22 18.17
N LEU A 185 3.57 -3.10 18.62
CA LEU A 185 4.96 -2.76 18.29
C LEU A 185 5.95 -3.68 19.03
N ARG A 186 7.16 -3.88 18.47
CA ARG A 186 8.18 -4.77 19.06
C ARG A 186 8.69 -4.22 20.39
N ASP A 187 8.98 -2.92 20.41
CA ASP A 187 9.71 -2.27 21.50
C ASP A 187 8.81 -1.53 22.49
N ILE A 188 7.53 -1.36 22.16
CA ILE A 188 6.55 -0.64 22.97
C ILE A 188 5.39 -1.60 23.19
N LYS A 189 5.03 -1.85 24.45
CA LYS A 189 3.90 -2.73 24.83
C LYS A 189 2.58 -1.94 24.88
N HIS A 190 1.46 -2.64 24.77
CA HIS A 190 0.10 -2.10 24.92
C HIS A 190 -0.28 -1.00 23.92
N VAL A 191 0.33 -1.01 22.73
CA VAL A 191 0.04 -0.01 21.70
C VAL A 191 -1.38 -0.17 21.15
N PRO A 192 -1.88 -1.39 20.87
CA PRO A 192 -3.26 -1.61 20.47
C PRO A 192 -4.26 -1.11 21.53
N ALA A 193 -3.99 -1.39 22.82
CA ALA A 193 -4.84 -0.92 23.91
C ALA A 193 -4.83 0.62 24.02
N ASN A 194 -3.66 1.25 23.92
CA ASN A 194 -3.52 2.70 23.94
C ASN A 194 -4.26 3.37 22.77
N GLU A 195 -4.13 2.82 21.56
CA GLU A 195 -4.82 3.30 20.37
C GLU A 195 -6.34 3.18 20.54
N THR A 196 -6.81 2.02 20.99
CA THR A 196 -8.24 1.77 21.24
C THR A 196 -8.83 2.75 22.26
N ILE A 197 -8.20 2.90 23.43
CA ILE A 197 -8.69 3.81 24.48
C ILE A 197 -8.70 5.26 23.98
N THR A 198 -7.68 5.66 23.22
CA THR A 198 -7.60 7.02 22.65
C THR A 198 -8.76 7.28 21.69
N MET A 199 -9.04 6.33 20.80
CA MET A 199 -10.12 6.43 19.82
C MET A 199 -11.49 6.41 20.49
N TRP A 200 -11.74 5.49 21.44
CA TRP A 200 -12.98 5.49 22.22
C TRP A 200 -13.18 6.78 23.02
N THR A 201 -12.09 7.35 23.57
CA THR A 201 -12.18 8.66 24.23
C THR A 201 -12.54 9.77 23.24
N ALA A 202 -11.99 9.75 22.03
CA ALA A 202 -12.33 10.71 20.99
C ALA A 202 -13.79 10.59 20.54
N ASP A 203 -14.33 9.36 20.45
CA ASP A 203 -15.75 9.10 20.17
C ASP A 203 -16.68 9.64 21.25
N GLU A 204 -16.34 9.41 22.53
CA GLU A 204 -17.07 9.98 23.68
C GLU A 204 -17.07 11.52 23.66
N LEU A 205 -16.00 12.12 23.12
CA LEU A 205 -15.89 13.56 22.86
C LEU A 205 -16.60 14.02 21.58
N LYS A 206 -17.26 13.11 20.86
CA LYS A 206 -18.01 13.34 19.62
C LYS A 206 -17.14 13.87 18.47
N LEU A 207 -15.88 13.46 18.45
CA LEU A 207 -15.00 13.69 17.30
C LEU A 207 -15.32 12.66 16.21
N ASP A 208 -15.11 13.06 14.96
CA ASP A 208 -15.20 12.14 13.83
C ASP A 208 -14.01 11.18 13.87
N ILE A 209 -14.30 9.88 14.06
CA ILE A 209 -13.30 8.82 14.19
C ILE A 209 -13.58 7.65 13.25
N CYS A 210 -12.54 6.89 12.93
CA CYS A 210 -12.73 5.54 12.38
C CYS A 210 -13.07 4.58 13.52
N GLU A 211 -14.07 3.72 13.30
CA GLU A 211 -14.38 2.63 14.22
C GLU A 211 -13.14 1.75 14.47
N ILE A 212 -12.97 1.31 15.71
CA ILE A 212 -11.84 0.49 16.13
C ILE A 212 -12.27 -0.49 17.21
N ASP A 213 -11.75 -1.70 17.10
CA ASP A 213 -11.95 -2.79 18.05
C ASP A 213 -10.61 -3.25 18.59
N TYR A 214 -10.62 -3.78 19.83
CA TYR A 214 -9.43 -4.37 20.44
C TYR A 214 -9.57 -5.89 20.49
N TYR A 215 -8.59 -6.58 19.93
CA TYR A 215 -8.56 -8.03 19.90
C TYR A 215 -7.30 -8.60 20.56
N THR A 216 -7.45 -9.83 21.05
CA THR A 216 -6.35 -10.64 21.54
C THR A 216 -6.41 -12.02 20.90
N HIS A 217 -5.26 -12.57 20.55
CA HIS A 217 -5.13 -13.93 20.05
C HIS A 217 -3.86 -14.56 20.61
N GLY A 218 -4.00 -15.55 21.49
CA GLY A 218 -2.88 -16.04 22.29
C GLY A 218 -2.28 -14.93 23.17
N ASP A 219 -0.97 -14.75 23.08
CA ASP A 219 -0.23 -13.70 23.80
C ASP A 219 -0.14 -12.37 23.02
N GLU A 220 -0.68 -12.32 21.80
CA GLU A 220 -0.62 -11.14 20.94
C GLU A 220 -1.90 -10.29 21.07
N SER A 221 -1.74 -8.98 20.90
CA SER A 221 -2.86 -8.02 20.82
C SER A 221 -2.76 -7.19 19.55
N PHE A 222 -3.90 -6.78 19.03
CA PHE A 222 -4.02 -6.01 17.81
C PHE A 222 -5.33 -5.22 17.81
N THR A 223 -5.42 -4.27 16.88
CA THR A 223 -6.66 -3.55 16.53
C THR A 223 -6.99 -3.80 15.08
#